data_AF-A0A182SBY5-F1
#
_entry.id   AF-A0A182SBY5-F1
#
_cell.length_a   1.000
_cell.length_b   1.000
_cell.length_c   1.000
_cell.angle_alpha   90.00
_cell.angle_beta   90.00
_cell.angle_gamma   90.00
#
_symmetry.space_group_name_H-M   'P 1'
#
loop_
_entity.id
_entity.type
_entity.pdbx_description
1 polymer ?
#
loop_
_entity_poly.entity_id
_entity_poly.type
_entity_poly.pdbx_seq_one_letter_code
_entity_poly.pdbx_strand_id
1 'polypeptide(L)'
;MPYPDWSYHTSPRNPDCSKMMSVYRIQVDECDRLWVLDAGVTDTLTNLQQVCPPKIMAFDLQNDELLFTYVLPAEQVKEDSLHTNIVVDVRDGQCDDAFAYVADVWRNGITVFDMRKFKSWRTTNHLYNPNPLASDYNYQELNFQWSDGVFGMSLAPVHRSGDRMLLFHPMSSFMEFQVPASILRNETVWEGFGLAAKAFQPVGTRGRMGQSSTAGVGKNNVQFFTLVQQSGVGCWDLGKPYNRNNLGVVEKNAQKLTFPNDLKVDREPQQSLWVMSNKLPVFLYDKLDYTQTNFRVLMADARKAIENTVCDPRVPPSLAFDAAQLECELEL
;
A
#
# COMPACT_ATOMS: atom_id res chain seq x y z
N MET A 1 -7.93 21.87 -9.35
CA MET A 1 -8.68 22.61 -8.31
C MET A 1 -8.50 21.86 -7.00
N PRO A 2 -8.33 22.54 -5.86
CA PRO A 2 -8.31 21.86 -4.56
C PRO A 2 -9.64 21.18 -4.29
N TYR A 3 -9.61 20.02 -3.62
CA TYR A 3 -10.79 19.31 -3.15
C TYR A 3 -10.89 19.41 -1.62
N PRO A 4 -12.09 19.54 -1.03
CA PRO A 4 -13.32 19.99 -1.70
C PRO A 4 -13.18 21.41 -2.25
N ASP A 5 -12.48 22.27 -1.50
CA ASP A 5 -12.13 23.62 -1.88
C ASP A 5 -10.92 24.11 -1.06
N TRP A 6 -10.46 25.35 -1.28
CA TRP A 6 -9.27 25.92 -0.63
C TRP A 6 -9.35 25.99 0.90
N SER A 7 -10.56 26.01 1.49
CA SER A 7 -10.76 26.10 2.93
C SER A 7 -10.20 24.91 3.69
N TYR A 8 -10.05 23.75 3.04
CA TYR A 8 -9.50 22.53 3.62
C TYR A 8 -7.98 22.38 3.48
N HIS A 9 -7.29 23.37 2.90
CA HIS A 9 -5.85 23.32 2.64
C HIS A 9 -5.13 24.36 3.50
N THR A 10 -3.96 24.00 4.03
CA THR A 10 -3.13 24.89 4.83
C THR A 10 -1.72 25.06 4.26
N SER A 11 -1.00 26.07 4.73
CA SER A 11 0.36 26.37 4.30
C SER A 11 1.36 25.95 5.37
N PRO A 12 2.51 25.36 5.00
CA PRO A 12 3.61 25.10 5.93
C PRO A 12 4.11 26.35 6.68
N ARG A 13 3.96 27.54 6.10
CA ARG A 13 4.43 28.81 6.71
C ARG A 13 3.56 29.30 7.85
N ASN A 14 2.28 28.93 7.85
CA ASN A 14 1.32 29.27 8.91
C ASN A 14 0.31 28.13 9.05
N PRO A 15 0.71 27.03 9.71
CA PRO A 15 -0.02 25.78 9.66
C PRO A 15 -1.28 25.81 10.54
N ASP A 16 -2.45 25.70 9.93
CA ASP A 16 -3.69 25.26 10.57
C ASP A 16 -3.83 23.73 10.48
N CYS A 17 -3.55 23.04 11.58
CA CYS A 17 -3.58 21.57 11.61
C CYS A 17 -4.98 20.95 11.62
N SER A 18 -6.06 21.75 11.66
CA SER A 18 -7.42 21.27 11.38
C SER A 18 -7.65 20.97 9.90
N LYS A 19 -6.77 21.47 9.02
CA LYS A 19 -6.81 21.35 7.56
C LYS A 19 -5.75 20.37 7.04
N MET A 20 -5.85 19.99 5.77
CA MET A 20 -4.87 19.13 5.09
C MET A 20 -3.54 19.87 4.90
N MET A 21 -2.47 19.27 5.42
CA MET A 21 -1.09 19.74 5.30
C MET A 21 -0.36 19.01 4.16
N SER A 22 -0.31 17.68 4.21
CA SER A 22 0.48 16.86 3.28
C SER A 22 -0.15 15.49 3.09
N VAL A 23 -1.01 15.38 2.07
CA VAL A 23 -1.74 14.14 1.75
C VAL A 23 -0.83 13.18 0.98
N TYR A 24 -0.58 12.00 1.55
CA TYR A 24 0.27 10.97 0.93
C TYR A 24 -0.54 9.94 0.14
N ARG A 25 -1.69 9.53 0.69
CA ARG A 25 -2.57 8.54 0.09
C ARG A 25 -4.03 8.86 0.32
N ILE A 26 -4.81 8.37 -0.63
CA ILE A 26 -6.26 8.39 -0.60
C ILE A 26 -6.82 7.00 -0.87
N GLN A 27 -8.02 6.74 -0.39
CA GLN A 27 -8.75 5.50 -0.62
C GLN A 27 -10.25 5.80 -0.69
N VAL A 28 -10.91 5.28 -1.73
CA VAL A 28 -12.37 5.26 -1.79
C VAL A 28 -12.87 3.90 -1.28
N ASP A 29 -13.82 3.93 -0.36
CA ASP A 29 -14.43 2.71 0.20
C ASP A 29 -15.71 2.28 -0.54
N GLU A 30 -16.48 1.32 -0.01
CA GLU A 30 -17.73 0.84 -0.64
C GLU A 30 -18.94 1.72 -0.36
N CYS A 31 -18.77 2.73 0.48
CA CYS A 31 -19.81 3.64 0.93
C CYS A 31 -19.67 5.01 0.27
N ASP A 32 -18.91 5.09 -0.83
CA ASP A 32 -18.57 6.32 -1.53
C ASP A 32 -17.93 7.39 -0.62
N ARG A 33 -17.13 6.95 0.35
CA ARG A 33 -16.35 7.85 1.20
C ARG A 33 -14.92 7.94 0.72
N LEU A 34 -14.41 9.16 0.56
CA LEU A 34 -13.01 9.44 0.29
C LEU A 34 -12.24 9.57 1.60
N TRP A 35 -11.44 8.56 1.90
CA TRP A 35 -10.50 8.56 3.02
C TRP A 35 -9.19 9.18 2.58
N VAL A 36 -8.73 10.15 3.36
CA VAL A 36 -7.52 10.93 3.12
C VAL A 36 -6.56 10.71 4.28
N LEU A 37 -5.36 10.24 3.98
CA LEU A 37 -4.27 10.15 4.94
C LEU A 37 -3.35 11.36 4.76
N ASP A 38 -3.43 12.27 5.73
CA ASP A 38 -2.51 13.40 5.85
C ASP A 38 -1.39 13.03 6.81
N ALA A 39 -0.16 12.99 6.30
CA ALA A 39 1.01 12.66 7.09
C ALA A 39 1.46 13.82 8.00
N GLY A 40 1.04 15.05 7.70
CA GLY A 40 1.36 16.24 8.48
C GLY A 40 2.84 16.65 8.42
N VAL A 41 3.60 16.13 7.46
CA VAL A 41 5.05 16.37 7.33
C VAL A 41 5.38 17.27 6.13
N THR A 42 6.50 17.99 6.24
CA THR A 42 7.12 18.75 5.15
C THR A 42 8.61 18.44 5.06
N ASP A 43 9.23 18.85 3.94
CA ASP A 43 10.68 18.76 3.71
C ASP A 43 11.29 17.35 3.93
N THR A 44 10.57 16.31 3.49
CA THR A 44 10.91 14.89 3.69
C THR A 44 12.21 14.43 3.03
N LEU A 45 12.89 15.33 2.30
CA LEU A 45 14.09 15.09 1.52
C LEU A 45 15.40 15.36 2.27
N THR A 46 15.39 16.33 3.18
CA THR A 46 16.63 16.84 3.81
C THR A 46 16.52 16.86 5.32
N ASN A 47 15.36 17.21 5.86
CA ASN A 47 15.07 17.19 7.29
C ASN A 47 13.56 17.05 7.46
N LEU A 48 13.09 15.84 7.76
CA LEU A 48 11.65 15.61 7.97
C LEU A 48 11.15 16.55 9.08
N GLN A 49 10.22 17.43 8.74
CA GLN A 49 9.58 18.31 9.72
C GLN A 49 8.15 17.85 9.93
N GLN A 50 7.85 17.36 11.12
CA GLN A 50 6.46 17.10 11.55
C GLN A 50 5.80 18.43 11.92
N VAL A 51 5.01 18.99 11.00
CA VAL A 51 4.34 20.29 11.19
C VAL A 51 3.00 20.12 11.89
N CYS A 52 2.25 19.08 11.53
CA CYS A 52 0.96 18.72 12.13
C CYS A 52 0.95 17.24 12.50
N PRO A 53 0.18 16.80 13.49
CA PRO A 53 0.03 15.37 13.75
C PRO A 53 -0.61 14.67 12.53
N PRO A 54 -0.23 13.43 12.22
CA PRO A 54 -0.84 12.66 11.15
C PRO A 54 -2.33 12.42 11.46
N LYS A 55 -3.17 12.51 10.44
CA LYS A 55 -4.62 12.41 10.60
C LYS A 55 -5.30 11.72 9.43
N ILE A 56 -6.41 11.08 9.73
CA ILE A 56 -7.34 10.49 8.78
C ILE A 56 -8.53 11.44 8.65
N MET A 57 -8.85 11.85 7.44
CA MET A 57 -10.07 12.60 7.14
C MET A 57 -10.94 11.75 6.22
N ALA A 58 -12.26 11.81 6.37
CA ALA A 58 -13.19 11.16 5.45
C ALA A 58 -14.19 12.18 4.92
N PHE A 59 -14.39 12.17 3.61
CA PHE A 59 -15.36 13.01 2.92
C PHE A 59 -16.43 12.13 2.26
N ASP A 60 -17.67 12.57 2.25
CA ASP A 60 -18.73 11.97 1.45
C ASP A 60 -18.58 12.47 0.00
N LEU A 61 -18.43 11.55 -0.96
CA LEU A 61 -18.26 11.90 -2.38
C LEU A 61 -19.56 12.33 -3.07
N GLN A 62 -20.73 12.17 -2.42
CA GLN A 62 -22.01 12.58 -3.00
C GLN A 62 -22.26 14.08 -2.86
N ASN A 63 -21.74 14.69 -1.79
CA ASN A 63 -21.96 16.10 -1.45
C ASN A 63 -20.66 16.86 -1.09
N ASP A 64 -19.50 16.20 -1.19
CA ASP A 64 -18.17 16.72 -0.86
C ASP A 64 -17.99 17.18 0.60
N GLU A 65 -18.85 16.74 1.52
CA GLU A 65 -18.82 17.15 2.93
C GLU A 65 -17.82 16.34 3.75
N LEU A 66 -17.12 17.02 4.67
CA LEU A 66 -16.26 16.36 5.66
C LEU A 66 -17.12 15.61 6.69
N LEU A 67 -16.98 14.28 6.71
CA LEU A 67 -17.66 13.40 7.67
C LEU A 67 -16.97 13.41 9.04
N PHE A 68 -15.65 13.25 9.05
CA PHE A 68 -14.86 13.30 10.28
C PHE A 68 -13.39 13.61 10.02
N THR A 69 -12.71 14.03 11.09
CA THR A 69 -11.26 14.08 11.20
C THR A 69 -10.82 13.32 12.44
N TYR A 70 -9.92 12.36 12.26
CA TYR A 70 -9.31 11.58 13.33
C TYR A 70 -7.81 11.84 13.36
N VAL A 71 -7.33 12.53 14.41
CA VAL A 71 -5.90 12.76 14.63
C VAL A 71 -5.33 11.54 15.34
N LEU A 72 -4.25 10.96 14.79
CA LEU A 72 -3.61 9.80 15.43
C LEU A 72 -3.04 10.23 16.80
N PRO A 73 -3.30 9.47 17.88
CA PRO A 73 -2.78 9.81 19.20
C PRO A 73 -1.24 9.84 19.23
N ALA A 74 -0.66 10.78 19.95
CA ALA A 74 0.77 11.04 19.97
C ALA A 74 1.59 9.82 20.42
N GLU A 75 1.06 9.01 21.34
CA GLU A 75 1.68 7.77 21.81
C GLU A 75 1.79 6.68 20.74
N GLN A 76 1.05 6.81 19.63
CA GLN A 76 1.05 5.88 18.50
C GLN A 76 1.95 6.35 17.35
N VAL A 77 2.34 7.63 17.38
CA VAL A 77 3.22 8.28 16.40
C VAL A 77 4.61 8.37 16.99
N LYS A 78 5.51 7.48 16.53
CA LYS A 78 6.92 7.50 16.95
C LYS A 78 7.65 8.69 16.35
N GLU A 79 8.79 9.05 16.94
CA GLU A 79 9.73 10.02 16.35
C GLU A 79 10.07 9.61 14.91
N ASP A 80 10.13 10.56 13.97
CA ASP A 80 10.33 10.34 12.51
C ASP A 80 9.37 9.32 11.85
N SER A 81 8.15 9.16 12.37
CA SER A 81 7.14 8.36 11.67
C SER A 81 6.76 9.00 10.34
N LEU A 82 6.48 8.17 9.33
CA LEU A 82 5.94 8.63 8.06
C LEU A 82 4.78 7.73 7.66
N HIS A 83 3.56 8.24 7.79
CA HIS A 83 2.35 7.48 7.46
C HIS A 83 2.06 7.63 5.96
N THR A 84 2.32 6.58 5.19
CA THR A 84 2.37 6.67 3.72
C THR A 84 1.27 5.90 3.02
N ASN A 85 0.55 4.98 3.67
CA ASN A 85 -0.47 4.19 3.01
C ASN A 85 -1.68 3.91 3.91
N ILE A 86 -2.85 3.79 3.30
CA ILE A 86 -4.12 3.50 3.96
C ILE A 86 -4.94 2.51 3.12
N VAL A 87 -5.45 1.47 3.77
CA VAL A 87 -6.49 0.59 3.22
C VAL A 87 -7.69 0.53 4.18
N VAL A 88 -8.89 0.54 3.62
CA VAL A 88 -10.15 0.62 4.39
C VAL A 88 -10.93 -0.68 4.20
N ASP A 89 -11.25 -1.32 5.32
CA ASP A 89 -11.96 -2.59 5.42
C ASP A 89 -13.37 -2.35 5.95
N VAL A 90 -14.31 -2.29 5.01
CA VAL A 90 -15.75 -2.25 5.26
C VAL A 90 -16.32 -3.63 4.89
N ARG A 91 -17.13 -4.23 5.78
CA ARG A 91 -17.69 -5.58 5.60
C ARG A 91 -19.20 -5.50 5.50
N ASP A 92 -19.75 -6.28 4.57
CA ASP A 92 -21.19 -6.47 4.41
C ASP A 92 -21.99 -5.15 4.31
N GLY A 93 -21.39 -4.09 3.75
CA GLY A 93 -22.01 -2.77 3.63
C GLY A 93 -22.16 -2.01 4.96
N GLN A 94 -21.54 -2.49 6.05
CA GLN A 94 -21.60 -1.83 7.36
C GLN A 94 -20.58 -0.68 7.43
N CYS A 95 -20.94 0.44 6.81
CA CYS A 95 -20.09 1.63 6.70
C CYS A 95 -19.60 2.17 8.05
N ASP A 96 -20.42 2.06 9.10
CA ASP A 96 -20.11 2.57 10.44
C ASP A 96 -19.20 1.63 11.27
N ASP A 97 -18.99 0.37 10.82
CA ASP A 97 -18.06 -0.59 11.43
C ASP A 97 -16.80 -0.77 10.58
N ALA A 98 -16.40 0.28 9.87
CA ALA A 98 -15.20 0.30 9.07
C ALA A 98 -13.93 0.28 9.93
N PHE A 99 -12.91 -0.42 9.43
CA PHE A 99 -11.55 -0.32 9.96
C PHE A 99 -10.63 0.27 8.90
N ALA A 100 -9.71 1.15 9.30
CA ALA A 100 -8.62 1.60 8.44
C ALA A 100 -7.28 1.08 8.96
N TYR A 101 -6.43 0.64 8.04
CA TYR A 101 -5.07 0.19 8.33
C TYR A 101 -4.10 1.18 7.69
N VAL A 102 -3.29 1.84 8.52
CA VAL A 102 -2.37 2.90 8.11
C VAL A 102 -0.94 2.44 8.29
N ALA A 103 -0.17 2.37 7.21
CA ALA A 103 1.23 1.97 7.25
C ALA A 103 2.13 3.16 7.60
N ASP A 104 3.01 2.94 8.57
CA ASP A 104 4.10 3.82 8.95
C ASP A 104 5.41 3.22 8.46
N VAL A 105 5.90 3.77 7.34
CA VAL A 105 7.01 3.19 6.57
C VAL A 105 8.34 3.28 7.31
N TRP A 106 8.60 4.37 8.01
CA TRP A 106 9.91 4.60 8.65
C TRP A 106 10.00 4.03 10.05
N ARG A 107 8.85 3.72 10.68
CA ARG A 107 8.81 3.08 12.00
C ARG A 107 8.10 1.72 12.00
N ASN A 108 8.04 1.09 10.83
CA ASN A 108 7.70 -0.32 10.59
C ASN A 108 6.48 -0.78 11.40
N GLY A 109 5.37 -0.07 11.26
CA GLY A 109 4.15 -0.37 12.00
C GLY A 109 2.89 -0.14 11.17
N ILE A 110 1.81 -0.80 11.58
CA ILE A 110 0.48 -0.52 11.05
C ILE A 110 -0.36 0.00 12.20
N THR A 111 -0.90 1.21 12.06
CA THR A 111 -1.92 1.76 12.95
C THR A 111 -3.29 1.31 12.48
N VAL A 112 -4.09 0.74 13.37
CA VAL A 112 -5.46 0.30 13.11
C VAL A 112 -6.39 1.34 13.68
N PHE A 113 -7.30 1.88 12.87
CA PHE A 113 -8.36 2.78 13.29
C PHE A 113 -9.70 2.04 13.23
N ASP A 114 -10.41 1.98 14.35
CA ASP A 114 -11.76 1.44 14.52
C ASP A 114 -12.75 2.62 14.45
N MET A 115 -13.51 2.72 13.34
CA MET A 115 -14.44 3.82 13.12
C MET A 115 -15.57 3.84 14.15
N ARG A 116 -16.11 2.66 14.51
CA ARG A 116 -17.24 2.54 15.42
C ARG A 116 -16.88 2.99 16.83
N LYS A 117 -15.68 2.65 17.29
CA LYS A 117 -15.17 3.08 18.62
C LYS A 117 -14.45 4.42 18.57
N PHE A 118 -14.22 4.95 17.37
CA PHE A 118 -13.44 6.16 17.11
C PHE A 118 -12.10 6.17 17.87
N LYS A 119 -11.39 5.04 17.79
CA LYS A 119 -10.15 4.77 18.51
C LYS A 119 -9.17 4.06 17.60
N SER A 120 -7.88 4.29 17.80
CA SER A 120 -6.81 3.54 17.15
C SER A 120 -5.86 2.89 18.12
N TRP A 121 -5.07 1.95 17.61
CA TRP A 121 -3.90 1.38 18.28
C TRP A 121 -2.83 1.06 17.24
N ARG A 122 -1.57 1.01 17.69
CA ARG A 122 -0.43 0.66 16.83
C ARG A 122 -0.09 -0.82 16.97
N THR A 123 0.09 -1.49 15.84
CA THR A 123 0.54 -2.89 15.78
C THR A 123 2.02 -2.96 15.44
N THR A 124 2.69 -4.03 15.89
CA THR A 124 4.12 -4.24 15.62
C THR A 124 4.41 -5.70 15.29
N ASN A 125 5.14 -5.94 14.21
CA ASN A 125 5.62 -7.26 13.85
C ASN A 125 6.96 -7.14 13.12
N HIS A 126 7.84 -8.12 13.29
CA HIS A 126 9.15 -8.14 12.62
C HIS A 126 9.03 -8.23 11.10
N LEU A 127 7.94 -8.79 10.56
CA LEU A 127 7.67 -8.84 9.12
C LEU A 127 7.34 -7.47 8.50
N TYR A 128 7.12 -6.44 9.32
CA TYR A 128 7.00 -5.06 8.85
C TYR A 128 8.35 -4.42 8.52
N ASN A 129 9.45 -5.02 8.97
CA ASN A 129 10.78 -4.46 8.77
C ASN A 129 11.28 -4.65 7.33
N PRO A 130 12.08 -3.72 6.80
CA PRO A 130 12.74 -3.90 5.51
C PRO A 130 13.73 -5.09 5.55
N ASN A 131 13.96 -5.70 4.39
CA ASN A 131 15.05 -6.63 4.16
C ASN A 131 16.28 -5.85 3.68
N PRO A 132 17.42 -5.86 4.42
CA PRO A 132 18.64 -5.15 4.02
C PRO A 132 19.14 -5.52 2.62
N LEU A 133 18.92 -6.76 2.16
CA LEU A 133 19.34 -7.22 0.83
C LEU A 133 18.45 -6.66 -0.30
N ALA A 134 17.31 -6.07 0.04
CA ALA A 134 16.39 -5.42 -0.88
C ALA A 134 16.39 -3.88 -0.74
N SER A 135 17.31 -3.32 0.06
CA SER A 135 17.41 -1.88 0.30
C SER A 135 18.21 -1.11 -0.75
N ASP A 136 18.89 -1.80 -1.67
CA ASP A 136 19.60 -1.17 -2.79
C ASP A 136 18.68 -1.03 -4.02
N TYR A 137 18.54 0.20 -4.50
CA TYR A 137 17.68 0.55 -5.62
C TYR A 137 18.50 1.04 -6.81
N ASN A 138 18.32 0.36 -7.93
CA ASN A 138 18.97 0.66 -9.20
C ASN A 138 17.91 1.10 -10.18
N TYR A 139 17.72 2.42 -10.28
CA TYR A 139 16.74 3.05 -11.13
C TYR A 139 17.45 3.80 -12.24
N GLN A 140 17.43 3.25 -13.46
CA GLN A 140 18.16 3.82 -14.61
C GLN A 140 19.64 4.06 -14.25
N GLU A 141 20.10 5.32 -14.27
CA GLU A 141 21.47 5.72 -13.91
C GLU A 141 21.62 6.11 -12.43
N LEU A 142 20.52 6.08 -11.66
CA LEU A 142 20.51 6.40 -10.24
C LEU A 142 20.68 5.12 -9.40
N ASN A 143 21.63 5.17 -8.48
CA ASN A 143 21.76 4.22 -7.39
C ASN A 143 21.49 4.93 -6.07
N PHE A 144 20.58 4.40 -5.26
CA PHE A 144 20.23 4.95 -3.95
C PHE A 144 19.74 3.84 -3.02
N GLN A 145 19.71 4.13 -1.73
CA GLN A 145 19.35 3.16 -0.70
C GLN A 145 18.12 3.64 0.07
N TRP A 146 17.09 2.81 0.14
CA TRP A 146 15.95 3.00 1.03
C TRP A 146 15.81 1.81 1.96
N SER A 147 15.48 2.06 3.22
CA SER A 147 15.17 1.04 4.22
C SER A 147 13.71 1.18 4.66
N ASP A 148 12.83 1.32 3.67
CA ASP A 148 11.42 1.54 3.87
C ASP A 148 10.73 0.23 4.28
N GLY A 149 10.11 0.24 5.46
CA GLY A 149 9.35 -0.89 6.01
C GLY A 149 8.01 -1.08 5.32
N VAL A 150 7.05 -1.64 6.08
CA VAL A 150 5.67 -1.89 5.62
C VAL A 150 5.12 -0.69 4.86
N PHE A 151 4.65 -0.93 3.63
CA PHE A 151 4.29 0.14 2.71
C PHE A 151 3.06 -0.23 1.89
N GLY A 152 3.14 -1.28 1.08
CA GLY A 152 2.01 -1.77 0.30
C GLY A 152 1.11 -2.67 1.14
N MET A 153 -0.20 -2.44 1.07
CA MET A 153 -1.22 -3.26 1.71
C MET A 153 -2.39 -3.47 0.76
N SER A 154 -3.04 -4.62 0.85
CA SER A 154 -4.29 -4.91 0.13
C SER A 154 -5.14 -5.91 0.90
N LEU A 155 -6.45 -5.85 0.70
CA LEU A 155 -7.41 -6.73 1.38
C LEU A 155 -7.84 -7.84 0.45
N ALA A 156 -7.66 -9.09 0.87
CA ALA A 156 -8.27 -10.22 0.20
C ALA A 156 -9.82 -10.14 0.32
N PRO A 157 -10.58 -10.82 -0.56
CA PRO A 157 -12.02 -10.91 -0.40
C PRO A 157 -12.44 -11.57 0.92
N VAL A 158 -13.64 -11.22 1.39
CA VAL A 158 -14.18 -11.77 2.64
C VAL A 158 -14.41 -13.27 2.48
N HIS A 159 -13.76 -14.04 3.34
CA HIS A 159 -13.93 -15.49 3.42
C HIS A 159 -15.31 -15.82 4.03
N ARG A 160 -15.81 -17.04 3.79
CA ARG A 160 -17.12 -17.50 4.31
C ARG A 160 -17.23 -17.45 5.85
N SER A 161 -16.11 -17.40 6.56
CA SER A 161 -16.06 -17.23 8.01
C SER A 161 -16.34 -15.79 8.48
N GLY A 162 -16.52 -14.84 7.56
CA GLY A 162 -16.70 -13.42 7.86
C GLY A 162 -15.39 -12.66 8.12
N ASP A 163 -14.24 -13.33 7.98
CA ASP A 163 -12.91 -12.69 8.07
C ASP A 163 -12.22 -12.60 6.71
N ARG A 164 -11.15 -11.81 6.63
CA ARG A 164 -10.29 -11.71 5.45
C ARG A 164 -8.84 -11.54 5.83
N MET A 165 -7.96 -11.82 4.89
CA MET A 165 -6.54 -11.55 5.04
C MET A 165 -6.24 -10.12 4.62
N LEU A 166 -5.41 -9.43 5.42
CA LEU A 166 -4.65 -8.28 4.95
C LEU A 166 -3.32 -8.80 4.42
N LEU A 167 -3.10 -8.60 3.13
CA LEU A 167 -1.84 -8.85 2.44
C LEU A 167 -0.99 -7.58 2.55
N PHE A 168 0.29 -7.72 2.87
CA PHE A 168 1.18 -6.58 3.02
C PHE A 168 2.63 -6.92 2.67
N HIS A 169 3.40 -5.90 2.36
CA HIS A 169 4.84 -6.01 2.15
C HIS A 169 5.57 -4.72 2.52
N PRO A 170 6.80 -4.84 3.06
CA PRO A 170 7.73 -3.74 3.09
C PRO A 170 8.10 -3.27 1.68
N MET A 171 8.34 -1.97 1.51
CA MET A 171 8.83 -1.41 0.24
C MET A 171 10.19 -2.01 -0.12
N SER A 172 11.13 -2.01 0.84
CA SER A 172 12.43 -2.67 0.70
C SER A 172 12.34 -4.15 1.06
N SER A 173 11.57 -4.91 0.28
CA SER A 173 11.45 -6.36 0.39
C SER A 173 10.94 -6.99 -0.91
N PHE A 174 11.29 -8.26 -1.14
CA PHE A 174 10.72 -9.07 -2.21
C PHE A 174 9.53 -9.91 -1.73
N MET A 175 9.28 -9.96 -0.43
CA MET A 175 8.32 -10.88 0.20
C MET A 175 6.91 -10.30 0.23
N GLU A 176 5.91 -11.15 0.05
CA GLU A 176 4.52 -10.88 0.42
C GLU A 176 4.22 -11.59 1.74
N PHE A 177 3.52 -10.90 2.63
CA PHE A 177 3.09 -11.40 3.92
C PHE A 177 1.58 -11.28 4.06
N GLN A 178 1.02 -12.03 4.99
CA GLN A 178 -0.40 -11.98 5.30
C GLN A 178 -0.66 -12.06 6.79
N VAL A 179 -1.78 -11.47 7.20
CA VAL A 179 -2.33 -11.60 8.57
C VAL A 179 -3.85 -11.58 8.51
N PRO A 180 -4.56 -12.39 9.32
CA PRO A 180 -6.01 -12.26 9.45
C PRO A 180 -6.37 -10.89 10.00
N ALA A 181 -7.27 -10.18 9.33
CA ALA A 181 -7.70 -8.85 9.74
C ALA A 181 -8.34 -8.86 11.14
N SER A 182 -8.97 -9.97 11.56
CA SER A 182 -9.47 -10.15 12.94
C SER A 182 -8.39 -9.99 14.03
N ILE A 183 -7.15 -10.38 13.74
CA ILE A 183 -6.03 -10.23 14.68
C ILE A 183 -5.61 -8.76 14.80
N LEU A 184 -5.55 -8.05 13.67
CA LEU A 184 -5.27 -6.62 13.67
C LEU A 184 -6.36 -5.83 14.42
N ARG A 185 -7.63 -6.19 14.21
CA ARG A 185 -8.82 -5.56 14.82
C ARG A 185 -8.96 -5.76 16.33
N ASN A 186 -8.28 -6.75 16.89
CA ASN A 186 -8.35 -7.02 18.32
C ASN A 186 -7.27 -6.25 19.07
N GLU A 187 -7.61 -5.07 19.60
CA GLU A 187 -6.68 -4.23 20.35
C GLU A 187 -5.94 -4.99 21.47
N THR A 188 -6.65 -5.82 22.22
CA THR A 188 -6.10 -6.47 23.43
C THR A 188 -4.96 -7.45 23.14
N VAL A 189 -4.85 -7.99 21.92
CA VAL A 189 -3.72 -8.86 21.56
C VAL A 189 -2.40 -8.10 21.38
N TRP A 190 -2.45 -6.76 21.32
CA TRP A 190 -1.30 -5.87 21.19
C TRP A 190 -0.79 -5.33 22.53
N GLU A 191 -1.54 -5.56 23.61
CA GLU A 191 -1.15 -5.19 24.98
C GLU A 191 -0.28 -6.27 25.66
N GLY A 192 -0.26 -7.49 25.11
CA GLY A 192 0.45 -8.66 25.67
C GLY A 192 1.62 -9.18 24.82
N PHE A 193 2.45 -10.04 25.42
CA PHE A 193 3.65 -10.58 24.76
C PHE A 193 3.31 -11.58 23.64
N GLY A 194 3.50 -11.16 22.38
CA GLY A 194 3.80 -12.04 21.23
C GLY A 194 2.69 -12.95 20.71
N LEU A 195 1.48 -12.95 21.28
CA LEU A 195 0.36 -13.79 20.81
C LEU A 195 -0.05 -13.45 19.38
N ALA A 196 -0.13 -12.16 19.05
CA ALA A 196 -0.45 -11.70 17.70
C ALA A 196 0.64 -12.07 16.67
N ALA A 197 1.90 -12.22 17.10
CA ALA A 197 3.04 -12.36 16.19
C ALA A 197 2.97 -13.65 15.34
N LYS A 198 2.43 -14.74 15.89
CA LYS A 198 2.32 -16.04 15.20
C LYS A 198 1.24 -16.08 14.12
N ALA A 199 0.32 -15.10 14.11
CA ALA A 199 -0.71 -15.01 13.07
C ALA A 199 -0.19 -14.43 11.75
N PHE A 200 0.97 -13.78 11.78
CA PHE A 200 1.63 -13.26 10.60
C PHE A 200 2.38 -14.37 9.88
N GLN A 201 2.18 -14.47 8.57
CA GLN A 201 2.74 -15.55 7.77
C GLN A 201 3.38 -15.00 6.49
N PRO A 202 4.56 -15.51 6.11
CA PRO A 202 5.05 -15.32 4.75
C PRO A 202 4.13 -16.06 3.78
N VAL A 203 3.78 -15.37 2.69
CA VAL A 203 3.04 -15.95 1.57
C VAL A 203 4.03 -16.50 0.54
N GLY A 204 5.05 -15.70 0.21
CA GLY A 204 6.14 -16.09 -0.70
C GLY A 204 6.92 -14.86 -1.20
N THR A 205 7.69 -15.05 -2.26
CA THR A 205 8.61 -14.02 -2.79
C THR A 205 8.26 -13.65 -4.24
N ARG A 206 8.24 -12.34 -4.54
CA ARG A 206 8.31 -11.79 -5.91
C ARG A 206 9.70 -11.95 -6.51
N GLY A 207 10.65 -12.42 -5.71
CA GLY A 207 12.08 -12.62 -5.93
C GLY A 207 12.83 -11.35 -6.35
N ARG A 208 14.10 -11.53 -6.77
CA ARG A 208 15.04 -10.42 -6.94
C ARG A 208 14.49 -9.26 -7.78
N MET A 209 14.74 -8.04 -7.32
CA MET A 209 14.20 -6.78 -7.88
C MET A 209 12.67 -6.68 -7.80
N GLY A 210 12.03 -7.46 -6.93
CA GLY A 210 10.58 -7.53 -6.76
C GLY A 210 10.00 -6.52 -5.76
N GLN A 211 10.70 -5.42 -5.45
CA GLN A 211 10.16 -4.37 -4.58
C GLN A 211 8.86 -3.81 -5.16
N SER A 212 7.91 -3.60 -4.26
CA SER A 212 6.57 -3.16 -4.61
C SER A 212 6.17 -2.01 -3.69
N SER A 213 5.64 -0.95 -4.29
CA SER A 213 5.15 0.23 -3.57
C SER A 213 3.68 0.13 -3.21
N THR A 214 2.93 -0.80 -3.78
CA THR A 214 1.51 -0.96 -3.46
C THR A 214 0.95 -2.21 -4.13
N ALA A 215 -0.19 -2.65 -3.63
CA ALA A 215 -0.98 -3.70 -4.26
C ALA A 215 -2.47 -3.41 -4.12
N GLY A 216 -3.27 -4.03 -4.98
CA GLY A 216 -4.72 -4.01 -4.92
C GLY A 216 -5.29 -5.34 -5.37
N VAL A 217 -6.34 -5.81 -4.72
CA VAL A 217 -7.01 -7.07 -5.06
C VAL A 217 -8.34 -6.76 -5.76
N GLY A 218 -8.54 -7.36 -6.93
CA GLY A 218 -9.79 -7.30 -7.67
C GLY A 218 -10.84 -8.27 -7.15
N LYS A 219 -12.10 -8.08 -7.56
CA LYS A 219 -13.24 -8.98 -7.27
C LYS A 219 -13.04 -10.38 -7.85
N ASN A 220 -12.14 -10.53 -8.81
CA ASN A 220 -11.74 -11.80 -9.42
C ASN A 220 -10.70 -12.60 -8.59
N ASN A 221 -10.42 -12.20 -7.34
CA ASN A 221 -9.37 -12.78 -6.49
C ASN A 221 -7.94 -12.61 -7.02
N VAL A 222 -7.70 -11.68 -7.95
CA VAL A 222 -6.35 -11.40 -8.45
C VAL A 222 -5.79 -10.17 -7.76
N GLN A 223 -4.63 -10.33 -7.13
CA GLN A 223 -3.81 -9.22 -6.66
C GLN A 223 -2.99 -8.68 -7.82
N PHE A 224 -2.99 -7.36 -7.95
CA PHE A 224 -2.09 -6.61 -8.80
C PHE A 224 -1.13 -5.84 -7.90
N PHE A 225 0.15 -5.79 -8.26
CA PHE A 225 1.18 -5.11 -7.47
C PHE A 225 2.18 -4.40 -8.37
N THR A 226 2.78 -3.32 -7.87
CA THR A 226 3.80 -2.59 -8.64
C THR A 226 5.14 -3.31 -8.55
N LEU A 227 5.97 -3.19 -9.60
CA LEU A 227 7.34 -3.71 -9.64
C LEU A 227 8.28 -2.55 -9.95
N VAL A 228 8.66 -1.79 -8.92
CA VAL A 228 9.29 -0.48 -9.09
C VAL A 228 10.65 -0.55 -9.78
N GLN A 229 11.45 -1.57 -9.48
CA GLN A 229 12.76 -1.77 -10.08
C GLN A 229 12.70 -2.47 -11.44
N GLN A 230 11.54 -3.03 -11.82
CA GLN A 230 11.37 -3.72 -13.10
C GLN A 230 10.55 -2.90 -14.10
N SER A 231 10.15 -1.69 -13.74
CA SER A 231 9.27 -0.84 -14.55
C SER A 231 8.01 -1.58 -15.02
N GLY A 232 7.35 -2.27 -14.09
CA GLY A 232 6.27 -3.18 -14.41
C GLY A 232 5.14 -3.21 -13.39
N VAL A 233 4.09 -3.93 -13.75
CA VAL A 233 2.97 -4.29 -12.89
C VAL A 233 2.81 -5.80 -12.94
N GLY A 234 2.90 -6.43 -11.77
CA GLY A 234 2.72 -7.86 -11.61
C GLY A 234 1.28 -8.23 -11.24
N CYS A 235 0.98 -9.52 -11.34
CA CYS A 235 -0.27 -10.09 -10.89
C CYS A 235 -0.07 -11.45 -10.22
N TRP A 236 -1.02 -11.82 -9.38
CA TRP A 236 -1.12 -13.14 -8.74
C TRP A 236 -2.57 -13.48 -8.43
N ASP A 237 -3.00 -14.67 -8.80
CA ASP A 237 -4.30 -15.21 -8.37
C ASP A 237 -4.16 -15.80 -6.96
N LEU A 238 -4.91 -15.25 -6.00
CA LEU A 238 -4.93 -15.69 -4.60
C LEU A 238 -5.31 -17.17 -4.43
N GLY A 239 -6.00 -17.76 -5.42
CA GLY A 239 -6.33 -19.19 -5.45
C GLY A 239 -5.15 -20.10 -5.79
N LYS A 240 -4.00 -19.55 -6.19
CA LYS A 240 -2.82 -20.31 -6.63
C LYS A 240 -1.69 -20.21 -5.61
N PRO A 241 -0.86 -21.26 -5.43
CA PRO A 241 0.33 -21.17 -4.60
C PRO A 241 1.22 -20.00 -5.02
N TYR A 242 1.68 -19.21 -4.06
CA TYR A 242 2.54 -18.05 -4.31
C TYR A 242 3.97 -18.51 -4.62
N ASN A 243 4.22 -18.77 -5.90
CA ASN A 243 5.54 -19.12 -6.43
C ASN A 243 5.76 -18.44 -7.77
N ARG A 244 7.02 -18.35 -8.22
CA ARG A 244 7.40 -17.63 -9.44
C ARG A 244 6.67 -18.11 -10.71
N ASN A 245 6.24 -19.37 -10.76
CA ASN A 245 5.49 -19.91 -11.90
C ASN A 245 4.02 -19.45 -11.93
N ASN A 246 3.49 -18.95 -10.81
CA ASN A 246 2.13 -18.42 -10.68
C ASN A 246 2.10 -16.88 -10.56
N LEU A 247 3.25 -16.21 -10.59
CA LEU A 247 3.35 -14.75 -10.66
C LEU A 247 3.47 -14.32 -12.12
N GLY A 248 2.53 -13.49 -12.58
CA GLY A 248 2.55 -12.93 -13.93
C GLY A 248 2.96 -11.46 -13.95
N VAL A 249 3.21 -10.96 -15.16
CA VAL A 249 3.45 -9.54 -15.42
C VAL A 249 2.40 -9.07 -16.42
N VAL A 250 1.62 -8.06 -16.01
CA VAL A 250 0.54 -7.47 -16.81
C VAL A 250 1.10 -6.51 -17.86
N GLU A 251 2.06 -5.68 -17.47
CA GLU A 251 2.72 -4.72 -18.35
C GLU A 251 4.15 -4.49 -17.84
N LYS A 252 5.09 -4.31 -18.77
CA LYS A 252 6.48 -4.01 -18.48
C LYS A 252 7.01 -3.03 -19.51
N ASN A 253 7.19 -1.79 -19.10
CA ASN A 253 7.57 -0.72 -20.01
C ASN A 253 8.32 0.39 -19.28
N ALA A 254 9.63 0.50 -19.53
CA ALA A 254 10.50 1.48 -18.88
C ALA A 254 10.17 2.95 -19.16
N GLN A 255 9.40 3.25 -20.22
CA GLN A 255 8.96 4.61 -20.52
C GLN A 255 7.62 4.95 -19.85
N LYS A 256 6.66 4.03 -19.84
CA LYS A 256 5.32 4.25 -19.25
C LYS A 256 5.34 4.09 -17.74
N LEU A 257 6.02 3.05 -17.25
CA LEU A 257 6.06 2.62 -15.87
C LEU A 257 7.45 2.91 -15.30
N THR A 258 7.91 4.16 -15.40
CA THR A 258 9.21 4.58 -14.89
C THR A 258 9.36 4.19 -13.43
N PHE A 259 8.59 4.82 -12.55
CA PHE A 259 8.45 4.45 -11.15
C PHE A 259 6.94 4.31 -10.85
N PRO A 260 6.35 3.10 -10.95
CA PRO A 260 4.95 2.86 -10.62
C PRO A 260 4.74 3.02 -9.11
N ASN A 261 4.33 4.21 -8.68
CA ASN A 261 4.29 4.62 -7.28
C ASN A 261 3.01 4.16 -6.58
N ASP A 262 1.87 4.25 -7.27
CA ASP A 262 0.58 3.85 -6.72
C ASP A 262 -0.26 3.08 -7.75
N LEU A 263 -1.23 2.32 -7.25
CA LEU A 263 -2.05 1.36 -7.98
C LEU A 263 -3.35 1.20 -7.21
N LYS A 264 -4.47 1.29 -7.93
CA LYS A 264 -5.81 1.04 -7.40
C LYS A 264 -6.57 0.14 -8.36
N VAL A 265 -7.38 -0.75 -7.83
CA VAL A 265 -8.42 -1.44 -8.60
C VAL A 265 -9.73 -0.76 -8.25
N ASP A 266 -10.42 -0.22 -9.25
CA ASP A 266 -11.69 0.46 -9.01
C ASP A 266 -12.81 -0.53 -8.63
N ARG A 267 -13.98 0.01 -8.28
CA ARG A 267 -15.13 -0.77 -7.80
C ARG A 267 -16.23 -0.92 -8.85
N GLU A 268 -15.97 -0.50 -10.08
CA GLU A 268 -16.93 -0.57 -11.18
C GLU A 268 -17.38 -2.03 -11.45
N PRO A 269 -18.54 -2.22 -12.11
CA PRO A 269 -18.96 -3.56 -12.55
C PRO A 269 -17.91 -4.23 -13.45
N GLN A 270 -17.27 -3.44 -14.31
CA GLN A 270 -16.10 -3.84 -15.10
C GLN A 270 -14.87 -3.15 -14.51
N GLN A 271 -14.18 -3.86 -13.61
CA GLN A 271 -13.09 -3.25 -12.86
C GLN A 271 -11.91 -2.85 -13.76
N SER A 272 -11.43 -1.62 -13.55
CA SER A 272 -10.17 -1.15 -14.14
C SER A 272 -9.06 -1.10 -13.10
N LEU A 273 -7.86 -1.39 -13.59
CA LEU A 273 -6.61 -1.19 -12.91
C LEU A 273 -6.08 0.20 -13.24
N TRP A 274 -5.89 1.03 -12.23
CA TRP A 274 -5.33 2.37 -12.33
C TRP A 274 -3.92 2.36 -11.75
N VAL A 275 -2.95 2.92 -12.46
CA VAL A 275 -1.55 2.97 -12.02
C VAL A 275 -1.02 4.39 -12.18
N MET A 276 -0.51 4.95 -11.10
CA MET A 276 0.24 6.21 -11.11
C MET A 276 1.72 5.90 -11.27
N SER A 277 2.31 6.35 -12.37
CA SER A 277 3.75 6.29 -12.58
C SER A 277 4.35 7.68 -12.62
N ASN A 278 5.43 7.89 -11.89
CA ASN A 278 6.15 9.15 -11.86
C ASN A 278 7.67 8.92 -11.98
N LYS A 279 8.46 9.98 -11.84
CA LYS A 279 9.92 9.90 -11.75
C LYS A 279 10.38 10.31 -10.35
N LEU A 280 9.76 9.75 -9.30
CA LEU A 280 10.05 10.12 -7.91
C LEU A 280 11.56 10.03 -7.59
N PRO A 281 12.30 8.93 -7.87
CA PRO A 281 13.73 8.89 -7.57
C PRO A 281 14.54 9.99 -8.25
N VAL A 282 14.19 10.34 -9.50
CA VAL A 282 14.84 11.45 -10.23
C VAL A 282 14.54 12.78 -9.57
N PHE A 283 13.33 12.99 -9.06
CA PHE A 283 12.99 14.20 -8.31
C PHE A 283 13.76 14.31 -6.98
N LEU A 284 14.03 13.18 -6.31
CA LEU A 284 14.71 13.20 -5.01
C LEU A 284 16.23 13.33 -5.14
N TYR A 285 16.84 12.70 -6.15
CA TYR A 285 18.29 12.53 -6.24
C TYR A 285 18.94 13.18 -7.46
N ASP A 286 18.13 13.76 -8.36
CA ASP A 286 18.58 14.46 -9.55
C ASP A 286 17.59 15.60 -9.88
N LYS A 287 17.58 16.08 -11.12
CA LYS A 287 16.70 17.13 -11.61
C LYS A 287 15.71 16.58 -12.63
N LEU A 288 14.42 16.84 -12.40
CA LEU A 288 13.40 16.56 -13.40
C LEU A 288 13.61 17.40 -14.68
N ASP A 289 13.59 16.72 -15.83
CA ASP A 289 13.46 17.36 -17.13
C ASP A 289 11.97 17.68 -17.40
N TYR A 290 11.61 18.96 -17.26
CA TYR A 290 10.24 19.44 -17.45
C TYR A 290 9.82 19.53 -18.93
N THR A 291 10.71 19.25 -19.89
CA THR A 291 10.35 19.11 -21.31
C THR A 291 9.75 17.74 -21.63
N GLN A 292 9.85 16.79 -20.70
CA GLN A 292 9.35 15.42 -20.83
C GLN A 292 8.14 15.16 -19.93
N THR A 293 7.40 14.09 -20.24
CA THR A 293 6.35 13.57 -19.35
C THR A 293 6.96 12.92 -18.10
N ASN A 294 6.77 13.56 -16.94
CA ASN A 294 7.28 13.08 -15.65
C ASN A 294 6.23 12.34 -14.80
N PHE A 295 4.95 12.51 -15.10
CA PHE A 295 3.82 11.92 -14.37
C PHE A 295 2.83 11.31 -15.35
N ARG A 296 2.33 10.11 -15.03
CA ARG A 296 1.33 9.38 -15.82
C ARG A 296 0.31 8.75 -14.89
N VAL A 297 -0.95 8.81 -15.32
CA VAL A 297 -2.03 7.95 -14.81
C VAL A 297 -2.41 7.02 -15.94
N LEU A 298 -2.21 5.73 -15.73
CA LEU A 298 -2.45 4.68 -16.71
C LEU A 298 -3.66 3.86 -16.26
N MET A 299 -4.41 3.33 -17.22
CA MET A 299 -5.58 2.51 -16.96
C MET A 299 -5.59 1.29 -17.90
N ALA A 300 -5.99 0.15 -17.36
CA ALA A 300 -6.28 -1.05 -18.12
C ALA A 300 -7.51 -1.77 -17.53
N ASP A 301 -8.26 -2.48 -18.36
CA ASP A 301 -9.29 -3.40 -17.87
C ASP A 301 -8.63 -4.55 -17.09
N ALA A 302 -9.03 -4.76 -15.83
CA ALA A 302 -8.36 -5.71 -14.95
C ALA A 302 -8.53 -7.17 -15.39
N ARG A 303 -9.63 -7.52 -16.08
CA ARG A 303 -9.89 -8.88 -16.56
C ARG A 303 -9.10 -9.17 -17.84
N LYS A 304 -9.10 -8.23 -18.78
CA LYS A 304 -8.33 -8.34 -20.03
C LYS A 304 -6.83 -8.33 -19.76
N ALA A 305 -6.38 -7.56 -18.77
CA ALA A 305 -4.98 -7.46 -18.36
C ALA A 305 -4.35 -8.82 -17.98
N ILE A 306 -5.15 -9.77 -17.52
CA ILE A 306 -4.69 -11.09 -17.07
C ILE A 306 -5.15 -12.23 -17.97
N GLU A 307 -5.91 -11.95 -19.02
CA GLU A 307 -6.53 -12.97 -19.86
C GLU A 307 -5.47 -13.88 -20.49
N ASN A 308 -5.65 -15.20 -20.35
CA ASN A 308 -4.72 -16.23 -20.84
C ASN A 308 -3.31 -16.15 -20.22
N THR A 309 -3.16 -15.48 -19.08
CA THR A 309 -1.91 -15.46 -18.30
C THR A 309 -1.95 -16.44 -17.14
N VAL A 310 -0.81 -16.64 -16.47
CA VAL A 310 -0.74 -17.42 -15.22
C VAL A 310 -1.57 -16.83 -14.08
N CYS A 311 -1.99 -15.56 -14.18
CA CYS A 311 -2.86 -14.92 -13.20
C CYS A 311 -4.36 -15.08 -13.51
N ASP A 312 -4.72 -15.59 -14.68
CA ASP A 312 -6.12 -15.85 -15.03
C ASP A 312 -6.66 -16.96 -14.12
N PRO A 313 -7.74 -16.74 -13.34
CA PRO A 313 -8.32 -17.79 -12.50
C PRO A 313 -8.82 -19.01 -13.29
N ARG A 314 -9.02 -18.88 -14.61
CA ARG A 314 -9.39 -20.00 -15.51
C ARG A 314 -8.20 -20.91 -15.85
N VAL A 315 -6.97 -20.43 -15.68
CA VAL A 315 -5.75 -21.19 -15.95
C VAL A 315 -5.35 -21.98 -14.69
N PRO A 316 -5.11 -23.30 -14.76
CA PRO A 316 -4.70 -24.09 -13.59
C PRO A 316 -3.39 -23.60 -12.95
N PRO A 317 -3.20 -23.81 -11.63
CA PRO A 317 -1.95 -23.45 -10.97
C PRO A 317 -0.79 -24.31 -11.45
N SER A 318 0.38 -23.69 -11.59
CA SER A 318 1.65 -24.41 -11.66
C SER A 318 2.03 -24.88 -10.26
N LEU A 319 2.03 -26.20 -10.08
CA LEU A 319 2.42 -26.88 -8.84
C LEU A 319 3.90 -27.27 -8.82
N ALA A 320 4.65 -26.96 -9.88
CA ALA A 320 6.07 -27.29 -9.95
C ALA A 320 6.83 -26.58 -8.82
N PHE A 321 7.30 -27.39 -7.87
CA PHE A 321 8.19 -26.97 -6.79
C PHE A 321 9.58 -26.77 -7.40
N ASP A 322 10.00 -25.53 -7.60
CA ASP A 322 11.35 -25.23 -8.05
C ASP A 322 12.28 -25.19 -6.84
N ALA A 323 12.75 -26.37 -6.41
CA ALA A 323 13.71 -26.51 -5.31
C ALA A 323 15.00 -25.71 -5.56
N ALA A 324 15.41 -25.57 -6.82
CA ALA A 324 16.62 -24.84 -7.20
C ALA A 324 16.49 -23.32 -7.00
N GLN A 325 15.27 -22.79 -7.01
CA GLN A 325 15.00 -21.36 -6.79
C GLN A 325 15.18 -20.93 -5.34
N LEU A 326 14.84 -21.79 -4.38
CA LEU A 326 15.03 -21.50 -2.95
C LEU A 326 16.51 -21.57 -2.56
N GLU A 327 17.27 -22.49 -3.16
CA GLU A 327 18.71 -22.64 -2.91
C GLU A 327 19.52 -21.48 -3.51
N CYS A 328 19.19 -21.01 -4.72
CA CYS A 328 19.85 -19.83 -5.33
C CYS A 328 19.54 -18.50 -4.60
N GLU A 329 18.41 -18.39 -3.89
CA GLU A 329 18.04 -17.18 -3.16
C GLU A 329 18.63 -17.13 -1.73
N LEU A 330 19.20 -18.23 -1.24
CA LEU A 330 19.87 -18.31 0.07
C LEU A 330 21.41 -18.33 0.00
N GLU A 331 22.00 -18.53 -1.19
CA GLU A 331 23.46 -18.65 -1.38
C GLU A 331 24.20 -17.35 -1.76
N LEU A 332 23.57 -16.16 -1.71
CA LEU A 332 24.24 -14.87 -1.99
C LEU A 332 23.91 -13.75 -1.00
#